data_AF-A0A1W4XL56-F1
#
_entry.id   AF-A0A1W4XL56-F1
#
_cell.length_a   1.000
_cell.length_b   1.000
_cell.length_c   1.000
_cell.angle_alpha   90.00
_cell.angle_beta   90.00
_cell.angle_gamma   90.00
#
_symmetry.space_group_name_H-M   'P 1'
#
loop_
_entity.id
_entity.type
_entity.pdbx_description
1 polymer ?
#
loop_
_entity_poly.entity_id
_entity_poly.type
_entity_poly.pdbx_seq_one_letter_code
_entity_poly.pdbx_strand_id
1 'polypeptide(L)'
;MFRKVVVGISGGVDSAVATLILKNKGFNVCALFMQNWDIKDEMGICTSDEDFKDASEVCKKLNVPIYYVNFVKEYWNEVFSI
;
A
#
# COMPACT_ATOMS: atom_id res chain seq x y z
N MET A 1 -17.34 18.28 -0.68
CA MET A 1 -16.44 17.79 -1.74
C MET A 1 -16.40 16.27 -1.63
N PHE A 2 -17.15 15.53 -2.46
CA PHE A 2 -17.39 14.08 -2.29
C PHE A 2 -16.51 13.20 -3.19
N ARG A 3 -15.22 13.53 -3.32
CA ARG A 3 -14.31 12.73 -4.15
C ARG A 3 -13.72 11.60 -3.30
N LYS A 4 -13.90 10.36 -3.76
CA LYS A 4 -13.19 9.20 -3.23
C LYS A 4 -11.76 9.20 -3.77
N VAL A 5 -10.79 8.96 -2.90
CA VAL A 5 -9.37 8.90 -3.25
C VAL A 5 -8.80 7.59 -2.74
N VAL A 6 -8.16 6.85 -3.64
CA VAL A 6 -7.35 5.68 -3.29
C VAL A 6 -5.90 6.15 -3.17
N VAL A 7 -5.25 5.88 -2.05
CA VAL A 7 -3.83 6.19 -1.84
C VAL A 7 -3.04 4.88 -1.85
N GLY A 8 -2.03 4.79 -2.71
CA GLY A 8 -1.03 3.74 -2.62
C GLY A 8 -0.25 3.89 -1.32
N ILE A 9 -0.40 2.96 -0.39
CA ILE A 9 0.33 2.95 0.88
C ILE A 9 1.35 1.82 0.86
N SER A 10 2.61 2.15 1.11
CA SER A 10 3.72 1.19 1.03
C SER A 10 4.28 0.77 2.39
N GLY A 11 3.80 1.36 3.49
CA GLY A 11 4.43 1.26 4.81
C GLY A 11 5.39 2.42 5.10
N GLY A 12 5.83 3.14 4.06
CA GLY A 12 6.70 4.30 4.20
C GLY A 12 6.01 5.58 4.70
N VAL A 13 6.80 6.47 5.29
CA VAL A 13 6.34 7.73 5.91
C VAL A 13 5.64 8.67 4.92
N ASP A 14 6.14 8.78 3.68
CA ASP A 14 5.56 9.70 2.68
C ASP A 14 4.09 9.35 2.38
N SER A 15 3.82 8.07 2.17
CA SER A 15 2.47 7.57 1.88
C SER A 15 1.53 7.72 3.09
N ALA A 16 2.06 7.55 4.31
CA ALA A 16 1.33 7.77 5.55
C ALA A 16 0.93 9.25 5.73
N VAL A 17 1.87 10.18 5.53
CA VAL A 17 1.64 11.62 5.64
C VAL A 17 0.70 12.11 4.53
N ALA A 18 0.84 11.59 3.31
CA ALA A 18 -0.09 11.89 2.21
C ALA A 18 -1.54 11.48 2.55
N THR A 19 -1.71 10.28 3.11
CA THR A 19 -3.02 9.76 3.58
C THR A 19 -3.61 10.68 4.65
N LEU A 20 -2.81 11.09 5.64
CA LEU A 20 -3.23 12.01 6.70
C LEU A 20 -3.66 13.37 6.14
N ILE A 21 -2.89 13.96 5.22
CA ILE A 21 -3.20 15.26 4.62
C ILE A 21 -4.52 15.19 3.85
N LEU A 22 -4.74 14.14 3.05
CA LEU A 22 -5.98 13.96 2.30
C LEU A 22 -7.18 13.76 3.22
N LYS A 23 -7.03 12.96 4.28
CA LYS A 23 -8.07 12.79 5.30
C LYS A 23 -8.42 14.12 5.98
N ASN A 24 -7.42 14.89 6.40
CA ASN A 24 -7.62 16.20 7.06
C ASN A 24 -8.27 17.24 6.13
N LYS A 25 -8.07 17.12 4.81
CA LYS A 25 -8.77 17.94 3.81
C LYS A 25 -10.23 17.51 3.55
N GLY A 26 -10.72 16.48 4.26
CA GLY A 26 -12.11 16.02 4.19
C GLY A 26 -12.42 15.11 2.99
N PHE A 27 -11.40 14.51 2.36
CA PHE A 27 -11.62 13.52 1.31
C PHE A 27 -12.10 12.18 1.90
N ASN A 28 -12.86 11.43 1.11
CA ASN A 28 -13.17 10.04 1.42
C ASN A 28 -12.00 9.16 0.96
N VAL A 29 -11.08 8.85 1.88
CA VAL A 29 -9.82 8.16 1.56
C VAL A 29 -9.92 6.68 1.87
N CYS A 30 -9.45 5.84 0.96
CA CYS A 30 -9.04 4.46 1.25
C CYS A 30 -7.59 4.24 0.83
N ALA A 31 -6.92 3.31 1.49
CA ALA A 31 -5.55 2.95 1.22
C ALA A 31 -5.48 1.62 0.46
N LEU A 32 -4.49 1.48 -0.42
CA LEU A 32 -4.21 0.27 -1.18
C LEU A 32 -2.73 -0.08 -1.02
N PHE A 33 -2.45 -1.25 -0.47
CA PHE A 33 -1.12 -1.85 -0.46
C PHE A 33 -0.98 -2.81 -1.64
N MET A 34 0.12 -2.70 -2.36
CA MET A 34 0.38 -3.50 -3.56
C MET A 34 1.59 -4.40 -3.32
N GLN A 35 1.39 -5.71 -3.39
CA GLN A 35 2.48 -6.68 -3.44
C GLN A 35 2.86 -6.90 -4.91
N ASN A 36 3.96 -6.31 -5.33
CA ASN A 36 4.44 -6.40 -6.72
C ASN A 36 5.59 -7.40 -6.89
N TRP A 37 6.15 -7.90 -5.79
CA TRP A 37 7.26 -8.84 -5.81
C TRP A 37 7.02 -9.94 -4.78
N ASP A 38 7.23 -11.20 -5.16
CA ASP A 38 7.25 -12.33 -4.22
C ASP A 38 8.70 -12.73 -3.98
N ILE A 39 9.17 -12.56 -2.74
CA ILE A 39 10.56 -12.85 -2.32
C ILE A 39 10.72 -14.34 -1.99
N LYS A 40 9.64 -15.14 -2.04
CA LYS A 40 9.69 -16.57 -1.73
C LYS A 40 10.68 -17.37 -2.58
N ASP A 41 11.18 -16.84 -3.69
CA ASP A 41 12.05 -17.59 -4.59
C ASP A 41 13.56 -17.56 -4.26
N GLU A 42 14.10 -16.66 -3.41
CA GLU A 42 15.58 -16.56 -3.27
C GLU A 42 16.19 -16.49 -1.85
N MET A 43 15.51 -15.97 -0.82
CA MET A 43 16.09 -15.92 0.55
C MET A 43 15.10 -16.16 1.70
N GLY A 44 13.81 -16.40 1.43
CA GLY A 44 12.83 -16.83 2.43
C GLY A 44 12.43 -15.79 3.50
N ILE A 45 12.98 -14.58 3.46
CA ILE A 45 12.59 -13.46 4.34
C ILE A 45 11.65 -12.53 3.56
N CYS A 46 10.38 -12.50 3.94
CA CYS A 46 9.37 -11.65 3.30
C CYS A 46 9.32 -10.28 3.99
N THR A 47 10.04 -9.28 3.46
CA THR A 47 9.97 -7.89 3.96
C THR A 47 8.61 -7.25 3.69
N SER A 48 7.89 -7.71 2.66
CA SER A 48 6.57 -7.19 2.30
C SER A 48 5.52 -7.39 3.40
N ASP A 49 5.67 -8.39 4.26
CA ASP A 49 4.75 -8.63 5.38
C ASP A 49 4.93 -7.59 6.49
N GLU A 50 6.16 -7.16 6.74
CA GLU A 50 6.48 -6.09 7.69
C GLU A 50 5.97 -4.74 7.17
N ASP A 51 6.23 -4.42 5.90
CA ASP A 51 5.72 -3.21 5.26
C ASP A 51 4.19 -3.14 5.28
N PHE A 52 3.52 -4.26 5.03
CA PHE A 52 2.05 -4.33 5.11
C PHE A 52 1.54 -4.14 6.54
N LYS A 53 2.27 -4.67 7.54
CA LYS A 53 1.95 -4.46 8.95
C LYS A 53 2.06 -2.97 9.31
N ASP A 54 3.14 -2.31 8.92
CA ASP A 54 3.34 -0.88 9.17
C ASP A 54 2.25 -0.04 8.49
N ALA A 55 1.94 -0.33 7.23
CA ALA A 55 0.84 0.31 6.50
C ALA A 55 -0.52 0.11 7.21
N SER A 56 -0.78 -1.09 7.70
CA SER A 56 -2.01 -1.45 8.42
C SER A 56 -2.11 -0.71 9.76
N GLU A 57 -1.02 -0.62 10.52
CA GLU A 57 -0.98 0.12 11.79
C GLU A 57 -1.21 1.62 11.59
N VAL A 58 -0.60 2.21 10.56
CA VAL A 58 -0.85 3.60 10.16
C VAL A 58 -2.31 3.80 9.79
N CYS A 59 -2.87 2.97 8.90
CA CYS A 59 -4.27 3.08 8.49
C CYS A 59 -5.24 2.92 9.66
N LYS A 60 -4.93 2.04 10.62
CA LYS A 60 -5.69 1.87 11.86
C LYS A 60 -5.67 3.13 12.71
N LYS A 61 -4.49 3.73 12.94
CA LYS A 61 -4.35 5.01 13.66
C LYS A 61 -5.11 6.15 12.97
N LEU A 62 -5.08 6.15 11.64
CA LEU A 62 -5.78 7.12 10.81
C LEU A 62 -7.26 6.79 10.58
N ASN A 63 -7.82 5.68 11.09
CA ASN A 63 -9.17 5.22 10.79
C ASN A 63 -9.51 5.29 9.28
N VAL A 64 -8.62 4.76 8.45
CA VAL A 64 -8.73 4.66 6.99
C VAL A 64 -8.80 3.18 6.60
N PRO A 65 -9.76 2.75 5.76
CA PRO A 65 -9.79 1.37 5.29
C PRO A 65 -8.58 1.09 4.38
N ILE A 66 -7.96 -0.07 4.58
CA ILE A 66 -6.82 -0.56 3.77
C ILE A 66 -7.23 -1.80 3.00
N TYR A 67 -6.81 -1.86 1.73
CA TYR A 67 -6.97 -3.01 0.85
C TYR A 67 -5.60 -3.55 0.45
N TYR A 68 -5.54 -4.84 0.15
CA TYR A 68 -4.33 -5.52 -0.31
C TYR A 68 -4.59 -6.10 -1.69
N VAL A 69 -3.67 -5.89 -2.62
CA VAL A 69 -3.71 -6.51 -3.96
C VAL A 69 -2.34 -7.06 -4.31
N ASN A 70 -2.33 -8.28 -4.85
CA ASN A 70 -1.14 -8.90 -5.40
C ASN A 70 -1.09 -8.61 -6.91
N PHE A 71 -0.03 -7.93 -7.34
CA PHE A 71 0.30 -7.64 -8.73
C PHE A 71 1.65 -8.27 -9.14
N VAL A 72 2.10 -9.31 -8.45
CA VAL A 72 3.39 -9.97 -8.73
C VAL A 72 3.45 -10.44 -10.18
N LYS A 73 2.35 -11.02 -10.68
CA LYS A 73 2.26 -11.53 -12.05
C LYS A 73 2.31 -10.41 -13.08
N GLU A 74 1.52 -9.36 -12.89
CA GLU A 74 1.47 -8.18 -13.76
C GLU A 74 2.83 -7.50 -13.80
N TYR A 75 3.44 -7.28 -12.63
CA TYR A 75 4.74 -6.64 -12.52
C TYR A 75 5.85 -7.48 -13.17
N TRP A 76 5.84 -8.80 -13.01
CA TRP A 76 6.80 -9.68 -13.69
C TRP A 76 6.65 -9.62 -15.22
N ASN A 77 5.42 -9.68 -15.74
CA ASN A 77 5.18 -9.73 -17.18
C ASN A 77 5.37 -8.39 -17.88
N GLU A 78 5.03 -7.28 -17.23
CA GLU A 78 4.99 -5.96 -17.88
C GLU A 78 6.22 -5.11 -17.59
N VAL A 79 7.01 -5.44 -16.55
CA VAL A 79 8.20 -4.66 -16.16
C VAL A 79 9.49 -5.47 -16.28
N PHE A 80 9.48 -6.78 -15.97
CA PHE A 80 10.70 -7.60 -15.90
C PHE A 80 10.90 -8.55 -17.08
N SER A 81 9.82 -9.07 -17.67
CA SER A 81 9.89 -9.97 -18.83
C SER A 81 10.07 -9.15 -20.11
N ILE A 82 11.21 -9.31 -20.79
CA ILE A 82 11.49 -8.79 -22.13
C ILE A 82 11.13 -9.86 -23.16
#